data_AF-T1JMA3-F1
#
_entry.id   AF-T1JMA3-F1
#
_cell.length_a   1.000
_cell.length_b   1.000
_cell.length_c   1.000
_cell.angle_alpha   90.00
_cell.angle_beta   90.00
_cell.angle_gamma   90.00
#
_symmetry.space_group_name_H-M   'P 1'
#
loop_
_entity.id
_entity.type
_entity.pdbx_description
1 polymer ?
#
loop_
_entity_poly.entity_id
_entity_poly.type
_entity_poly.pdbx_seq_one_letter_code
_entity_poly.pdbx_strand_id
1 'polypeptide(L)'
;MFEFVTCESISSLQVHSAEATPPDGSLVQSSLLLLRTQFVLFVVFADSTTRLFILDLIMGDRYNIHSQLEHLQSKYIGTGHADTSRYEWLVNQHRDGHASYMGHFDILNYFSIAENESKARVRFNLMEKMLQPCGPPPEKPED
;
A
#
# COMPACT_ATOMS: atom_id res chain seq x y z
N MET A 1 -14.92 11.10 -2.47
CA MET A 1 -16.05 12.05 -2.55
C MET A 1 -15.79 13.13 -1.50
N PHE A 2 -14.89 14.05 -1.81
CA PHE A 2 -14.59 15.22 -0.98
C PHE A 2 -15.38 16.37 -1.61
N GLU A 3 -16.53 16.69 -1.06
CA GLU A 3 -17.26 17.90 -1.42
C GLU A 3 -16.57 19.12 -0.80
N PHE A 4 -16.11 20.00 -1.69
CA PHE A 4 -16.47 21.41 -1.71
C PHE A 4 -16.92 22.00 -0.36
N VAL A 5 -15.98 22.58 0.40
CA VAL A 5 -16.33 23.72 1.27
C VAL A 5 -16.04 24.98 0.48
N THR A 6 -17.12 25.45 -0.14
CA THR A 6 -17.35 26.76 -0.75
C THR A 6 -16.66 27.87 0.06
N CYS A 7 -15.77 28.68 -0.51
CA CYS A 7 -16.07 29.78 -1.44
C CYS A 7 -17.21 30.72 -1.01
N GLU A 8 -17.47 30.86 0.31
CA GLU A 8 -18.56 31.72 0.80
C GLU A 8 -18.13 32.86 1.76
N SER A 9 -16.84 33.17 1.87
CA SER A 9 -16.37 34.33 2.65
C SER A 9 -15.70 35.43 1.82
N ILE A 10 -15.75 35.34 0.49
CA ILE A 10 -15.14 36.31 -0.44
C ILE A 10 -16.20 36.90 -1.37
N SER A 11 -17.31 37.42 -0.83
CA SER A 11 -18.30 38.16 -1.65
C SER A 11 -18.92 39.39 -0.98
N SER A 12 -18.64 39.67 0.30
CA SER A 12 -19.33 40.76 1.01
C SER A 12 -18.60 42.10 1.00
N LEU A 13 -17.50 42.25 0.27
CA LEU A 13 -16.68 43.46 0.25
C LEU A 13 -16.53 44.01 -1.17
N GLN A 14 -17.66 44.34 -1.80
CA GLN A 14 -17.69 45.21 -2.97
C GLN A 14 -18.56 46.44 -2.64
N VAL A 15 -17.85 47.55 -2.38
CA VAL A 15 -18.15 48.88 -2.90
C VAL A 15 -19.48 49.53 -2.48
N HIS A 16 -19.39 50.44 -1.51
CA HIS A 16 -20.08 51.72 -1.66
C HIS A 16 -19.07 52.87 -1.48
N SER A 17 -18.82 53.57 -2.59
CA SER A 17 -17.93 54.73 -2.70
C SER A 17 -18.60 56.04 -2.23
N ALA A 18 -17.73 57.03 -1.96
CA ALA A 18 -17.95 58.49 -1.78
C ALA A 18 -18.29 58.92 -0.32
N GLU A 19 -17.64 59.89 0.32
CA GLU A 19 -17.08 61.16 -0.20
C GLU A 19 -16.01 61.78 0.76
N ALA A 20 -15.09 62.56 0.17
CA ALA A 20 -14.39 63.75 0.70
C ALA A 20 -12.98 63.65 1.36
N THR A 21 -11.99 64.11 0.55
CA THR A 21 -10.77 64.91 0.84
C THR A 21 -9.40 64.25 1.18
N PRO A 22 -8.28 64.70 0.55
CA PRO A 22 -6.91 64.18 0.74
C PRO A 22 -6.16 64.98 1.85
N PRO A 23 -5.14 64.42 2.54
CA PRO A 23 -3.77 64.36 2.00
C PRO A 23 -2.91 63.14 2.45
N ASP A 24 -1.70 63.04 1.91
CA ASP A 24 -0.55 62.23 2.38
C ASP A 24 -0.31 60.83 1.75
N GLY A 25 0.30 60.85 0.56
CA GLY A 25 0.67 59.68 -0.24
C GLY A 25 1.84 58.81 0.26
N SER A 26 2.31 58.95 1.50
CA SER A 26 3.43 58.15 2.04
C SER A 26 2.99 56.93 2.86
N LEU A 27 1.80 56.95 3.47
CA LEU A 27 1.30 55.83 4.29
C LEU A 27 0.63 54.72 3.47
N VAL A 28 0.02 55.05 2.33
CA VAL A 28 -0.65 54.05 1.46
C VAL A 28 0.38 53.10 0.84
N GLN A 29 1.57 53.60 0.50
CA GLN A 29 2.64 52.82 -0.12
C GLN A 29 3.30 51.84 0.86
N SER A 30 3.40 52.23 2.14
CA SER A 30 3.92 51.38 3.22
C SER A 30 2.95 50.24 3.56
N SER A 31 1.64 50.52 3.57
CA SER A 31 0.60 49.51 3.77
C SER A 31 0.49 48.53 2.60
N LEU A 32 0.65 49.00 1.36
CA LEU A 32 0.64 48.15 0.17
C LEU A 32 1.88 47.25 0.07
N LEU A 33 3.05 47.74 0.50
CA LEU A 33 4.28 46.94 0.62
C LEU A 33 4.15 45.87 1.71
N LEU A 34 3.56 46.20 2.86
CA LEU A 34 3.29 45.20 3.90
C LEU A 34 2.30 44.13 3.43
N LEU A 35 1.25 44.51 2.71
CA LEU A 35 0.29 43.55 2.17
C LEU A 35 0.93 42.65 1.09
N ARG A 36 1.83 43.19 0.26
CA ARG A 36 2.61 42.41 -0.72
C ARG A 36 3.58 41.45 -0.04
N THR A 37 4.30 41.88 0.99
CA THR A 37 5.22 41.03 1.74
C THR A 37 4.47 39.92 2.51
N GLN A 38 3.31 40.24 3.10
CA GLN A 38 2.45 39.26 3.76
C GLN A 38 1.88 38.24 2.76
N PHE A 39 1.49 38.66 1.56
CA PHE A 39 0.98 37.75 0.52
C PHE A 39 2.07 36.81 0.00
N VAL A 40 3.29 37.31 -0.23
CA VAL A 40 4.42 36.47 -0.66
C VAL A 40 4.79 35.47 0.44
N LEU A 41 4.80 35.89 1.71
CA LEU A 41 5.07 34.99 2.84
C LEU A 41 3.97 33.92 2.97
N PHE A 42 2.69 34.29 2.76
CA PHE A 42 1.57 33.35 2.76
C PHE A 42 1.67 32.32 1.62
N VAL A 43 2.05 32.75 0.41
CA VAL A 43 2.22 31.85 -0.75
C VAL A 43 3.43 30.92 -0.55
N VAL A 44 4.56 31.42 -0.03
CA VAL A 44 5.75 30.60 0.25
C VAL A 44 5.50 29.63 1.41
N PHE A 45 4.76 30.06 2.45
CA PHE A 45 4.36 29.19 3.55
C PHE A 45 3.37 28.11 3.09
N ALA A 46 2.41 28.45 2.23
CA ALA A 46 1.47 27.50 1.63
C ALA A 46 2.15 26.47 0.70
N ASP A 47 3.19 26.85 -0.06
CA ASP A 47 3.99 25.91 -0.88
C ASP A 47 4.82 24.95 0.01
N SER A 48 5.36 25.44 1.13
CA SER A 48 6.09 24.59 2.08
C SER A 48 5.16 23.63 2.84
N THR A 49 3.96 24.06 3.24
CA THR A 49 2.98 23.19 3.90
C THR A 49 2.40 22.17 2.93
N THR A 50 2.12 22.53 1.67
CA THR A 50 1.62 21.57 0.66
C THR A 50 2.66 20.53 0.27
N ARG A 51 3.96 20.88 0.21
CA ARG A 51 5.03 19.87 0.03
C ARG A 51 5.16 18.92 1.22
N LEU A 52 5.01 19.42 2.45
CA LEU A 52 4.98 18.56 3.64
C LEU A 52 3.74 17.64 3.63
N PHE A 53 2.57 18.17 3.26
CA PHE A 53 1.31 17.42 3.18
C PHE A 53 1.31 16.34 2.09
N ILE A 54 1.91 16.62 0.93
CA ILE A 54 2.10 15.64 -0.15
C ILE A 54 3.04 14.52 0.31
N LEU A 55 4.11 14.85 1.05
CA LEU A 55 5.03 13.84 1.59
C LEU A 55 4.35 12.97 2.66
N ASP A 56 3.54 13.54 3.56
CA ASP A 56 2.76 12.78 4.55
C ASP A 56 1.69 11.90 3.90
N LEU A 57 1.03 12.36 2.84
CA LEU A 57 0.05 11.55 2.09
C LEU A 57 0.73 10.37 1.38
N ILE A 58 1.84 10.61 0.69
CA ILE A 58 2.62 9.57 0.00
C ILE A 58 3.18 8.56 1.01
N MET A 59 3.56 9.00 2.21
CA MET A 59 4.10 8.12 3.25
C MET A 59 3.01 7.30 3.96
N GLY A 60 1.86 7.92 4.27
CA GLY A 60 0.71 7.25 4.89
C GLY A 60 0.10 6.15 4.03
N ASP A 61 0.00 6.36 2.72
CA ASP A 61 -0.50 5.34 1.78
C ASP A 61 0.44 4.12 1.71
N ARG A 62 1.76 4.33 1.84
CA ARG A 62 2.76 3.25 1.80
C ARG A 62 2.70 2.36 3.04
N TYR A 63 2.47 2.94 4.21
CA TYR A 63 2.27 2.17 5.45
C TYR A 63 0.93 1.42 5.46
N ASN A 64 -0.12 2.00 4.88
CA ASN A 64 -1.42 1.37 4.73
C ASN A 64 -1.37 0.13 3.81
N ILE A 65 -0.61 0.21 2.71
CA ILE A 65 -0.43 -0.93 1.79
C ILE A 65 0.32 -2.08 2.46
N HIS A 66 1.34 -1.78 3.26
CA HIS A 66 2.12 -2.81 3.95
C HIS A 66 1.28 -3.57 4.99
N SER A 67 0.49 -2.84 5.80
CA SER A 67 -0.40 -3.47 6.80
C SER A 67 -1.47 -4.35 6.17
N GLN A 68 -2.02 -3.96 5.00
CA GLN A 68 -2.98 -4.78 4.27
C GLN A 68 -2.33 -6.05 3.68
N LEU A 69 -1.09 -5.95 3.22
CA LEU A 69 -0.35 -7.08 2.66
C LEU A 69 -0.03 -8.11 3.77
N GLU A 70 0.47 -7.66 4.92
CA GLU A 70 0.74 -8.52 6.09
C GLU A 70 -0.53 -9.20 6.62
N HIS A 71 -1.66 -8.50 6.61
CA HIS A 71 -2.95 -9.07 6.99
C HIS A 71 -3.37 -10.20 6.06
N LEU A 72 -3.22 -10.02 4.73
CA LEU A 72 -3.52 -11.08 3.76
C LEU A 72 -2.56 -12.28 3.91
N GLN A 73 -1.27 -12.03 4.13
CA GLN A 73 -0.26 -13.07 4.36
C GLN A 73 -0.56 -13.90 5.61
N SER A 74 -1.09 -13.27 6.66
CA SER A 74 -1.49 -13.97 7.89
C SER A 74 -2.71 -14.87 7.68
N LYS A 75 -3.57 -14.53 6.71
CA LYS A 75 -4.82 -15.27 6.43
C LYS A 75 -4.63 -16.41 5.43
N TYR A 76 -3.80 -16.21 4.41
CA TYR A 76 -3.62 -17.14 3.30
C TYR A 76 -2.17 -17.63 3.24
N ILE A 77 -1.97 -18.85 3.71
CA ILE A 77 -0.69 -19.55 3.64
C ILE A 77 -0.31 -19.72 2.16
N GLY A 78 0.93 -19.39 1.81
CA GLY A 78 1.43 -19.45 0.44
C GLY A 78 1.40 -18.11 -0.32
N THR A 79 0.90 -17.03 0.30
CA THR A 79 0.96 -15.69 -0.29
C THR A 79 2.41 -15.21 -0.39
N GLY A 80 2.93 -15.09 -1.61
CA GLY A 80 4.28 -14.60 -1.87
C GLY A 80 4.45 -13.09 -1.67
N HIS A 81 5.69 -12.67 -1.45
CA HIS A 81 6.15 -11.28 -1.47
C HIS A 81 7.29 -11.12 -2.51
N ALA A 82 7.69 -9.88 -2.80
CA ALA A 82 8.73 -9.59 -3.79
C ALA A 82 10.05 -10.30 -3.50
N ASP A 83 10.37 -10.50 -2.22
CA ASP A 83 11.60 -11.15 -1.75
C ASP A 83 11.42 -12.65 -1.45
N THR A 84 10.33 -13.29 -1.90
CA THR A 84 10.14 -14.73 -1.67
C THR A 84 11.21 -15.52 -2.40
N SER A 85 11.92 -16.37 -1.66
CA SER A 85 12.97 -17.20 -2.24
C SER A 85 12.37 -18.26 -3.18
N ARG A 86 13.13 -18.67 -4.20
CA ARG A 86 12.72 -19.77 -5.09
C ARG A 86 12.36 -21.03 -4.30
N TYR A 87 13.08 -21.29 -3.20
CA TYR A 87 12.84 -22.44 -2.34
C TYR A 87 11.46 -22.37 -1.65
N GLU A 88 11.13 -21.24 -1.02
CA GLU A 88 9.81 -21.05 -0.38
C GLU A 88 8.66 -21.20 -1.38
N TRP A 89 8.81 -20.62 -2.58
CA TRP A 89 7.82 -20.75 -3.64
C TRP A 89 7.62 -22.22 -4.07
N LEU A 90 8.71 -22.95 -4.31
CA LEU A 90 8.64 -24.35 -4.71
C LEU A 90 8.06 -25.25 -3.62
N VAL A 91 8.36 -24.99 -2.35
CA VAL A 91 7.79 -25.75 -1.22
C VAL A 91 6.28 -25.57 -1.17
N ASN A 92 5.80 -24.33 -1.32
CA ASN A 92 4.37 -24.05 -1.36
C ASN A 92 3.70 -24.75 -2.56
N GLN A 93 4.31 -24.69 -3.75
CA GLN A 93 3.80 -25.37 -4.94
C GLN A 93 3.67 -26.89 -4.76
N HIS A 94 4.66 -27.54 -4.13
CA HIS A 94 4.61 -28.98 -3.89
C HIS A 94 3.55 -29.35 -2.85
N ARG A 95 3.40 -28.54 -1.79
CA ARG A 95 2.36 -28.74 -0.77
C ARG A 95 0.96 -28.62 -1.36
N ASP A 96 0.73 -27.65 -2.24
CA ASP A 96 -0.54 -27.47 -2.94
C ASP A 96 -0.82 -28.60 -3.94
N GLY A 97 0.21 -29.10 -4.61
CA GLY A 97 0.14 -30.28 -5.47
C GLY A 97 -0.29 -31.53 -4.68
N HIS A 98 0.39 -31.81 -3.57
CA HIS A 98 0.04 -32.95 -2.71
C HIS A 98 -1.36 -32.84 -2.10
N ALA A 99 -1.79 -31.65 -1.70
CA ALA A 99 -3.15 -31.40 -1.23
C ALA A 99 -4.19 -31.69 -2.32
N SER A 100 -3.92 -31.23 -3.56
CA SER A 100 -4.79 -31.49 -4.72
C SER A 100 -4.88 -32.98 -5.04
N TYR A 101 -3.77 -33.73 -4.96
CA TYR A 101 -3.78 -35.18 -5.20
C TYR A 101 -4.60 -35.96 -4.16
N MET A 102 -4.64 -35.48 -2.91
CA MET A 102 -5.45 -36.08 -1.86
C MET A 102 -6.95 -35.74 -1.97
N GLY A 103 -7.26 -34.53 -2.42
CA GLY A 103 -8.64 -34.05 -2.59
C GLY A 103 -9.35 -34.60 -3.83
N HIS A 104 -8.64 -34.79 -4.94
CA HIS A 104 -9.21 -35.32 -6.18
C HIS A 104 -9.14 -36.85 -6.23
N PHE A 105 -10.31 -37.49 -6.14
CA PHE A 105 -10.41 -38.96 -6.09
C PHE A 105 -9.87 -39.65 -7.35
N ASP A 106 -10.04 -39.05 -8.53
CA ASP A 106 -9.57 -39.61 -9.80
C ASP A 106 -8.04 -39.66 -9.87
N ILE A 107 -7.38 -38.59 -9.43
CA ILE A 107 -5.93 -38.48 -9.39
C ILE A 107 -5.36 -39.45 -8.34
N LEU A 108 -5.97 -39.52 -7.16
CA LEU A 108 -5.57 -40.48 -6.14
C LEU A 108 -5.67 -41.94 -6.64
N ASN A 109 -6.74 -42.26 -7.36
CA ASN A 109 -6.92 -43.59 -7.94
C ASN A 109 -5.85 -43.89 -8.98
N TYR A 110 -5.51 -42.91 -9.82
CA TYR A 110 -4.45 -43.04 -10.81
C TYR A 110 -3.10 -43.39 -10.14
N PHE A 111 -2.72 -42.69 -9.08
CA PHE A 111 -1.50 -43.00 -8.34
C PHE A 111 -1.53 -44.35 -7.63
N SER A 112 -2.67 -44.73 -7.05
CA SER A 112 -2.86 -46.04 -6.40
C SER A 112 -2.70 -47.20 -7.38
N ILE A 113 -3.16 -47.04 -8.62
CA ILE A 113 -2.99 -48.04 -9.68
C ILE A 113 -1.53 -48.07 -10.17
N ALA A 114 -0.91 -46.90 -10.38
CA ALA A 114 0.45 -46.80 -10.88
C ALA A 114 1.50 -47.38 -9.91
N GLU A 115 1.34 -47.12 -8.61
CA GLU A 115 2.24 -47.64 -7.56
C GLU A 115 1.85 -49.06 -7.09
N ASN A 116 0.68 -49.57 -7.51
CA ASN A 116 0.10 -50.84 -7.04
C ASN A 116 0.02 -50.93 -5.50
N GLU A 117 -0.35 -49.82 -4.86
CA GLU A 117 -0.50 -49.71 -3.41
C GLU A 117 -1.92 -49.32 -3.05
N SER A 118 -2.34 -49.65 -1.83
CA SER A 118 -3.66 -49.25 -1.36
C SER A 118 -3.81 -47.72 -1.32
N LYS A 119 -5.02 -47.22 -1.62
CA LYS A 119 -5.32 -45.77 -1.58
C LYS A 119 -4.95 -45.12 -0.24
N ALA A 120 -5.12 -45.85 0.86
CA ALA A 120 -4.75 -45.39 2.20
C ALA A 120 -3.23 -45.19 2.34
N ARG A 121 -2.43 -46.09 1.78
CA ARG A 121 -0.98 -46.01 1.83
C ARG A 121 -0.42 -44.90 0.94
N VAL A 122 -1.00 -44.70 -0.25
CA VAL A 122 -0.65 -43.56 -1.10
C VAL A 122 -0.93 -42.24 -0.40
N ARG A 123 -2.08 -42.10 0.28
CA ARG A 123 -2.39 -40.92 1.10
C ARG A 123 -1.38 -40.71 2.22
N PHE A 124 -0.98 -41.78 2.90
CA PHE A 124 0.03 -41.73 3.95
C PHE A 124 1.38 -41.26 3.40
N ASN A 125 1.84 -41.83 2.29
CA ASN A 125 3.08 -41.44 1.62
C ASN A 125 3.04 -39.97 1.16
N LEU A 126 1.89 -39.49 0.68
CA LEU A 126 1.71 -38.08 0.29
C LEU A 126 1.77 -37.14 1.50
N MET A 127 1.19 -37.51 2.64
CA MET A 127 1.25 -36.72 3.87
C MET A 127 2.68 -36.65 4.43
N GLU A 128 3.44 -37.74 4.40
CA GLU A 128 4.86 -37.72 4.83
C GLU A 128 5.71 -36.78 3.99
N LYS A 129 5.45 -36.73 2.67
CA LYS A 129 6.15 -35.83 1.73
C LYS A 129 5.82 -34.35 1.91
N MET A 130 4.76 -33.99 2.67
CA MET A 130 4.41 -32.59 2.92
C MET A 130 5.38 -31.85 3.86
N LEU A 131 6.13 -32.58 4.70
CA LEU A 131 7.03 -31.98 5.69
C LEU A 131 8.15 -31.18 5.01
N GLN A 132 8.91 -31.82 4.11
CA GLN A 132 10.01 -31.23 3.35
C GLN A 132 10.04 -31.78 1.92
N PRO A 133 9.19 -31.28 1.02
CA PRO A 133 9.10 -31.81 -0.35
C PRO A 133 10.33 -31.46 -1.21
N CYS A 134 11.05 -30.37 -0.88
CA CYS A 134 12.16 -29.86 -1.68
C CYS A 134 13.55 -30.06 -1.03
N GLY A 135 13.65 -30.93 -0.01
CA GLY A 135 14.88 -31.15 0.75
C GLY A 135 15.19 -30.01 1.73
N PRO A 136 16.39 -30.00 2.35
CA PRO A 136 16.79 -28.93 3.24
C PRO A 136 16.91 -27.59 2.51
N PRO A 137 16.58 -26.46 3.17
CA PRO A 137 16.70 -25.14 2.57
C PRO A 137 18.15 -24.85 2.16
N PRO A 138 18.37 -24.17 1.02
CA PRO A 138 19.70 -23.74 0.62
C PRO A 138 20.28 -22.76 1.64
N GLU A 139 21.58 -22.87 1.92
CA GLU A 139 22.30 -21.89 2.73
C GLU A 139 22.15 -20.51 2.07
N LYS A 140 21.70 -19.52 2.86
CA LYS A 140 21.61 -18.14 2.38
C LYS A 140 23.05 -17.67 2.12
N PRO A 141 23.34 -16.97 1.01
CA PRO A 141 24.64 -16.33 0.85
C PRO A 141 24.82 -15.35 2.02
N GLU A 142 25.89 -15.57 2.80
CA GLU A 142 26.36 -14.63 3.82
C GLU A 142 26.85 -13.38 3.07
N ASP A 143 26.16 -12.25 3.25
CA ASP A 143 26.62 -10.90 2.87
C ASP A 143 27.32 -10.22 4.06
#